data_AF-V5I7Z3-F1
#
_entry.id   AF-V5I7Z3-F1
#
_cell.length_a   1.000
_cell.length_b   1.000
_cell.length_c   1.000
_cell.angle_alpha   90.00
_cell.angle_beta   90.00
_cell.angle_gamma   90.00
#
_symmetry.space_group_name_H-M   'P 1'
#
loop_
_entity.id
_entity.type
_entity.pdbx_description
1 polymer ?
#
loop_
_entity_poly.entity_id
_entity_poly.type
_entity_poly.pdbx_seq_one_letter_code
_entity_poly.pdbx_strand_id
1 'polypeptide(L)'
;NLYPLLKYTIYNELSNARNSNNLIVVGALFQVAPDQSADAFADICLELLLNKDDYLRSLRALLKEINRVLRHELNLLSVVHAILRERKEFSNSVRDHEFRERIFLSLADLACMCMLLCVSPQVRDAATQSKRDVPVLKTFQMQVSNVQRECVTWLHDSALRVYRPSINDFHHVLHKVLFLEQAEQYYKVDSWPGENERNLFLRLASEVPLLQATLLRVLLIGISKEHPINSTEIIEITDQLIKRAANLPQDCAPPLVIDKVEIIDFFFNLCSYNYPENITLPLGYVPPKLAISNLYWKVWLILLILAAHNPLSFGSLAWNKYPTLRMFMEMCITNHFSFPPPTMTSLEEDFQTKEQQIITLEKQTILEFESHLAAASTKVEINEQTSLLLPQLMELRPQGDARRPPQTILDQLQVLNNTHRLGHLFCRSRHPDFLLDIMSRQGGTAHMPWLAELVHSSEGVLAHLPVQCLCEYLLSTAPAEKLTKHGQLLAHLRTVVNGNDPQIACEVLEY
;
A
#
# COMPACT_ATOMS: atom_id res chain seq x y z
N ASN A 1 42.17 2.61 -11.93
CA ASN A 1 42.33 1.16 -12.13
C ASN A 1 41.30 0.28 -11.40
N LEU A 2 40.27 0.83 -10.74
CA LEU A 2 39.28 0.04 -10.00
C LEU A 2 38.48 -0.92 -10.91
N TYR A 3 37.85 -0.40 -11.96
CA TYR A 3 37.00 -1.20 -12.85
C TYR A 3 37.75 -2.39 -13.50
N PRO A 4 38.92 -2.21 -14.16
CA PRO A 4 39.65 -3.34 -14.73
C PRO A 4 40.02 -4.39 -13.68
N LEU A 5 40.49 -3.97 -12.50
CA LEU A 5 40.85 -4.90 -11.43
C LEU A 5 39.63 -5.71 -10.97
N LEU A 6 38.51 -5.03 -10.69
CA LEU A 6 37.28 -5.70 -10.26
C LEU A 6 36.77 -6.67 -11.32
N LYS A 7 36.80 -6.28 -12.60
CA LYS A 7 36.43 -7.12 -13.74
C LYS A 7 37.28 -8.38 -13.80
N TYR A 8 38.60 -8.25 -13.86
CA TYR A 8 39.48 -9.42 -13.89
C TYR A 8 39.28 -10.36 -12.69
N THR A 9 39.14 -9.79 -11.49
CA THR A 9 38.93 -10.59 -10.28
C THR A 9 37.59 -11.33 -10.31
N ILE A 10 36.50 -10.71 -10.76
CA ILE A 10 35.19 -11.36 -10.88
C ILE A 10 35.19 -12.44 -11.95
N TYR A 11 35.76 -12.17 -13.13
CA TYR A 11 35.86 -13.19 -14.18
C TYR A 11 36.71 -14.39 -13.73
N ASN A 12 37.80 -14.16 -12.99
CA ASN A 12 38.58 -15.24 -12.39
C ASN A 12 37.75 -16.04 -11.39
N GLU A 13 36.97 -15.38 -10.52
CA GLU A 13 36.10 -16.03 -9.54
C GLU A 13 35.02 -16.90 -10.19
N LEU A 14 34.50 -16.49 -11.35
CA LEU A 14 33.49 -17.23 -12.13
C LEU A 14 34.08 -18.30 -13.07
N SER A 15 35.41 -18.44 -13.10
CA SER A 15 36.12 -19.36 -13.99
C SER A 15 36.85 -20.46 -13.23
N ASN A 16 37.52 -21.35 -13.97
CA ASN A 16 38.42 -22.36 -13.38
C ASN A 16 39.68 -21.76 -12.73
N ALA A 17 39.95 -20.47 -12.91
CA ALA A 17 41.05 -19.73 -12.27
C ALA A 17 40.68 -19.18 -10.87
N ARG A 18 39.61 -19.71 -10.26
CA ARG A 18 39.12 -19.31 -8.95
C ARG A 18 40.24 -19.40 -7.89
N ASN A 19 40.42 -18.33 -7.13
CA ASN A 19 41.42 -18.21 -6.08
C ASN A 19 40.76 -17.71 -4.78
N SER A 20 41.16 -18.26 -3.63
CA SER A 20 40.64 -17.86 -2.32
C SER A 20 40.78 -16.37 -2.00
N ASN A 21 41.73 -15.68 -2.63
CA ASN A 21 41.98 -14.26 -2.42
C ASN A 21 41.09 -13.34 -3.27
N ASN A 22 40.42 -13.85 -4.32
CA ASN A 22 39.64 -13.02 -5.24
C ASN A 22 38.55 -12.24 -4.49
N LEU A 23 37.74 -12.93 -3.70
CA LEU A 23 36.66 -12.30 -2.94
C LEU A 23 37.16 -11.35 -1.85
N ILE A 24 38.36 -11.59 -1.30
CA ILE A 24 38.99 -10.66 -0.35
C ILE A 24 39.34 -9.35 -1.06
N VAL A 25 39.90 -9.42 -2.26
CA VAL A 25 40.19 -8.23 -3.09
C VAL A 25 38.91 -7.49 -3.44
N VAL A 26 37.85 -8.21 -3.86
CA VAL A 26 36.54 -7.61 -4.13
C VAL A 26 35.99 -6.91 -2.89
N GLY A 27 36.02 -7.57 -1.72
CA GLY A 27 35.58 -6.99 -0.46
C GLY A 27 36.37 -5.72 -0.09
N ALA A 28 37.69 -5.74 -0.25
CA ALA A 28 38.53 -4.56 0.00
C ALA A 28 38.16 -3.38 -0.92
N LEU A 29 37.86 -3.64 -2.20
CA LEU A 29 37.42 -2.59 -3.12
C LEU A 29 36.09 -1.95 -2.68
N PHE A 30 35.11 -2.76 -2.27
CA PHE A 30 33.83 -2.26 -1.76
C PHE A 30 33.98 -1.48 -0.44
N GLN A 31 34.95 -1.84 0.41
CA GLN A 31 35.24 -1.08 1.64
C GLN A 31 35.92 0.26 1.36
N VAL A 32 36.80 0.33 0.37
CA VAL A 32 37.54 1.55 0.02
C VAL A 32 36.68 2.52 -0.80
N ALA A 33 35.91 2.01 -1.77
CA ALA A 33 35.14 2.81 -2.71
C ALA A 33 33.79 2.13 -3.00
N PRO A 34 32.81 2.19 -2.07
CA PRO A 34 31.56 1.43 -2.15
C PRO A 34 30.73 1.76 -3.40
N ASP A 35 30.46 3.04 -3.67
CA ASP A 35 29.59 3.44 -4.79
C ASP A 35 30.23 3.14 -6.15
N GLN A 36 31.53 3.41 -6.29
CA GLN A 36 32.30 3.13 -7.51
C GLN A 36 32.44 1.62 -7.76
N SER A 37 32.57 0.83 -6.69
CA SER A 37 32.58 -0.63 -6.77
C SER A 37 31.20 -1.19 -7.12
N ALA A 38 30.11 -0.60 -6.60
CA ALA A 38 28.75 -0.97 -6.97
C ALA A 38 28.48 -0.66 -8.46
N ASP A 39 28.89 0.52 -8.95
CA ASP A 39 28.79 0.89 -10.36
C ASP A 39 29.59 -0.05 -11.27
N ALA A 40 30.85 -0.33 -10.93
CA ALA A 40 31.68 -1.25 -11.69
C ALA A 40 31.16 -2.70 -11.64
N PHE A 41 30.67 -3.15 -10.48
CA PHE A 41 30.04 -4.46 -10.32
C PHE A 41 28.79 -4.58 -11.20
N ALA A 42 27.95 -3.54 -11.21
CA ALA A 42 26.76 -3.49 -12.05
C ALA A 42 27.12 -3.58 -13.55
N ASP A 43 28.14 -2.86 -14.02
CA ASP A 43 28.61 -2.96 -15.40
C ASP A 43 29.02 -4.41 -15.75
N ILE A 44 29.75 -5.07 -14.85
CA ILE A 44 30.17 -6.46 -15.03
C ILE A 44 28.96 -7.42 -15.05
N CYS A 45 27.98 -7.22 -14.16
CA CYS A 45 26.74 -8.00 -14.18
C CYS A 45 25.98 -7.83 -15.50
N LEU A 46 25.85 -6.60 -15.99
CA LEU A 46 25.16 -6.28 -17.24
C LEU A 46 25.87 -6.90 -18.46
N GLU A 47 27.21 -6.83 -18.51
CA GLU A 47 28.02 -7.53 -19.51
C GLU A 47 27.82 -9.04 -19.47
N LEU A 48 27.80 -9.64 -18.27
CA LEU A 48 27.60 -11.07 -18.11
C LEU A 48 26.21 -11.51 -18.59
N LEU A 49 25.17 -10.72 -18.34
CA LEU A 49 23.80 -11.01 -18.75
C LEU A 49 23.57 -10.89 -20.27
N LEU A 50 24.43 -10.18 -20.99
CA LEU A 50 24.42 -10.12 -22.46
C LEU A 50 24.94 -11.40 -23.12
N ASN A 51 25.74 -12.21 -22.41
CA ASN A 51 26.28 -13.44 -22.98
C ASN A 51 25.18 -14.46 -23.29
N LYS A 52 25.47 -15.38 -24.22
CA LYS A 52 24.54 -16.46 -24.55
C LYS A 52 24.22 -17.37 -23.36
N ASP A 53 25.22 -17.66 -22.53
CA ASP A 53 25.05 -18.48 -21.34
C ASP A 53 24.22 -17.75 -20.26
N ASP A 54 23.45 -18.52 -19.49
CA ASP A 54 22.67 -17.97 -18.38
C ASP A 54 23.54 -17.78 -17.13
N TYR A 55 23.93 -16.53 -16.88
CA TYR A 55 24.75 -16.16 -15.74
C TYR A 55 23.96 -15.84 -14.46
N LEU A 56 22.62 -15.88 -14.46
CA LEU A 56 21.83 -15.45 -13.30
C LEU A 56 22.19 -16.23 -12.03
N ARG A 57 22.27 -17.57 -12.11
CA ARG A 57 22.65 -18.41 -10.96
C ARG A 57 24.06 -18.07 -10.44
N SER A 58 25.00 -17.83 -11.34
CA SER A 58 26.38 -17.48 -11.01
C SER A 58 26.47 -16.10 -10.35
N LEU A 59 25.71 -15.12 -10.86
CA LEU A 59 25.62 -13.78 -10.28
C LEU A 59 24.98 -13.79 -8.90
N ARG A 60 23.95 -14.61 -8.68
CA ARG A 60 23.37 -14.82 -7.34
C ARG A 60 24.41 -15.39 -6.37
N ALA A 61 25.14 -16.43 -6.77
CA ALA A 61 26.18 -17.02 -5.95
C ALA A 61 27.27 -15.99 -5.59
N LEU A 62 27.73 -15.21 -6.58
CA LEU A 62 28.72 -14.16 -6.38
C LEU A 62 28.25 -13.08 -5.40
N LEU A 63 27.02 -12.57 -5.56
CA LEU A 63 26.48 -11.51 -4.70
C LEU A 63 26.35 -11.98 -3.24
N LYS A 64 25.95 -13.24 -3.00
CA LYS A 64 25.96 -13.86 -1.66
C LYS A 64 27.36 -13.84 -1.05
N GLU A 65 28.35 -14.28 -1.81
CA GLU A 65 29.73 -14.37 -1.33
C GLU A 65 30.34 -12.99 -1.06
N ILE A 66 30.07 -11.99 -1.90
CA ILE A 66 30.49 -10.60 -1.66
C ILE A 66 29.86 -10.07 -0.37
N ASN A 67 28.54 -10.24 -0.19
CA ASN A 67 27.85 -9.82 1.04
C ASN A 67 28.42 -10.52 2.28
N ARG A 68 28.75 -11.81 2.17
CA ARG A 68 29.36 -12.61 3.26
C ARG A 68 30.76 -12.10 3.63
N VAL A 69 31.63 -11.84 2.65
CA VAL A 69 32.99 -11.34 2.91
C VAL A 69 32.97 -9.94 3.52
N LEU A 70 31.98 -9.12 3.14
CA LEU A 70 31.70 -7.81 3.74
C LEU A 70 30.93 -7.89 5.06
N ARG A 71 30.80 -9.07 5.67
CA ARG A 71 30.12 -9.29 6.97
C ARG A 71 28.69 -8.74 7.01
N HIS A 72 27.98 -8.80 5.88
CA HIS A 72 26.62 -8.29 5.70
C HIS A 72 26.48 -6.76 5.77
N GLU A 73 27.57 -6.01 5.60
CA GLU A 73 27.59 -4.54 5.56
C GLU A 73 27.60 -3.97 4.13
N LEU A 74 27.34 -4.81 3.11
CA LEU A 74 27.24 -4.35 1.73
C LEU A 74 26.05 -3.39 1.58
N ASN A 75 26.27 -2.22 0.98
CA ASN A 75 25.19 -1.30 0.64
C ASN A 75 24.37 -1.86 -0.55
N LEU A 76 23.43 -2.75 -0.25
CA LEU A 76 22.59 -3.42 -1.23
C LEU A 76 21.69 -2.45 -2.00
N LEU A 77 21.32 -1.32 -1.40
CA LEU A 77 20.55 -0.27 -2.11
C LEU A 77 21.40 0.36 -3.22
N SER A 78 22.66 0.68 -2.94
CA SER A 78 23.59 1.20 -3.95
C SER A 78 23.82 0.19 -5.09
N VAL A 79 23.89 -1.10 -4.77
CA VAL A 79 24.03 -2.16 -5.79
C VAL A 79 22.78 -2.22 -6.68
N VAL A 80 21.58 -2.21 -6.11
CA VAL A 80 20.33 -2.22 -6.91
C VAL A 80 20.22 -0.95 -7.75
N HIS A 81 20.49 0.22 -7.17
CA HIS A 81 20.50 1.48 -7.90
C HIS A 81 21.48 1.42 -9.08
N ALA A 82 22.71 0.98 -8.85
CA ALA A 82 23.72 0.81 -9.89
C ALA A 82 23.28 -0.18 -10.98
N ILE A 83 22.65 -1.30 -10.65
CA ILE A 83 22.22 -2.31 -11.63
C ILE A 83 21.03 -1.82 -12.47
N LEU A 84 20.06 -1.13 -11.86
CA LEU A 84 18.83 -0.70 -12.55
C LEU A 84 18.95 0.67 -13.24
N ARG A 85 19.96 1.47 -12.90
CA ARG A 85 20.22 2.77 -13.54
C ARG A 85 20.41 2.61 -15.05
N GLU A 86 19.70 3.44 -15.81
CA GLU A 86 19.81 3.48 -17.26
C GLU A 86 21.22 3.90 -17.69
N ARG A 87 21.84 3.09 -18.56
CA ARG A 87 23.14 3.37 -19.18
C ARG A 87 22.94 3.41 -20.69
N LYS A 88 23.16 4.56 -21.30
CA LYS A 88 22.85 4.77 -22.73
C LYS A 88 23.45 3.72 -23.65
N GLU A 89 24.74 3.39 -23.45
CA GLU A 89 25.45 2.39 -24.26
C GLU A 89 24.83 1.00 -24.13
N PHE A 90 24.57 0.56 -22.89
CA PHE A 90 23.94 -0.72 -22.60
C PHE A 90 22.50 -0.77 -23.12
N SER A 91 21.70 0.27 -22.86
CA SER A 91 20.29 0.36 -23.28
C SER A 91 20.14 0.29 -24.80
N ASN A 92 21.08 0.86 -25.55
CA ASN A 92 21.11 0.75 -27.01
C ASN A 92 21.43 -0.68 -27.45
N SER A 93 22.39 -1.33 -26.80
CA SER A 93 22.75 -2.72 -27.10
C SER A 93 21.63 -3.72 -26.78
N VAL A 94 20.84 -3.48 -25.74
CA VAL A 94 19.81 -4.40 -25.26
C VAL A 94 18.53 -4.33 -26.09
N ARG A 95 18.19 -3.16 -26.66
CA ARG A 95 16.90 -2.93 -27.32
C ARG A 95 16.58 -3.96 -28.40
N ASP A 96 17.60 -4.37 -29.16
CA ASP A 96 17.51 -5.31 -30.27
C ASP A 96 18.19 -6.66 -29.97
N HIS A 97 18.52 -6.92 -28.69
CA HIS A 97 19.20 -8.14 -28.28
C HIS A 97 18.25 -9.33 -28.16
N GLU A 98 18.67 -10.51 -28.60
CA GLU A 98 17.84 -11.74 -28.57
C GLU A 98 17.45 -12.18 -27.15
N PHE A 99 18.27 -11.86 -26.14
CA PHE A 99 18.03 -12.22 -24.73
C PHE A 99 17.43 -11.09 -23.88
N ARG A 100 16.90 -10.02 -24.49
CA ARG A 100 16.38 -8.84 -23.79
C ARG A 100 15.41 -9.16 -22.63
N GLU A 101 14.47 -10.08 -22.86
CA GLU A 101 13.51 -10.52 -21.84
C GLU A 101 14.20 -11.25 -20.67
N ARG A 102 15.15 -12.13 -20.97
CA ARG A 102 15.95 -12.82 -19.93
C ARG A 102 16.74 -11.83 -19.08
N ILE A 103 17.30 -10.79 -19.70
CA ILE A 103 18.02 -9.73 -18.96
C ILE A 103 17.04 -9.02 -18.02
N PHE A 104 15.90 -8.57 -18.52
CA PHE A 104 14.86 -7.90 -17.72
C PHE A 104 14.45 -8.73 -16.48
N LEU A 105 14.17 -10.02 -16.67
CA LEU A 105 13.82 -10.95 -15.59
C LEU A 105 14.98 -11.16 -14.61
N SER A 106 16.21 -11.23 -15.11
CA SER A 106 17.42 -11.39 -14.28
C SER A 106 17.69 -10.17 -13.41
N LEU A 107 17.47 -8.95 -13.91
CA LEU A 107 17.64 -7.72 -13.13
C LEU A 107 16.63 -7.65 -11.98
N ALA A 108 15.37 -8.00 -12.25
CA ALA A 108 14.34 -8.11 -11.22
C ALA A 108 14.71 -9.15 -10.15
N ASP A 109 15.23 -10.31 -10.56
CA ASP A 109 15.66 -11.38 -9.66
C ASP A 109 16.83 -10.95 -8.76
N LEU A 110 17.86 -10.30 -9.32
CA LEU A 110 18.99 -9.77 -8.57
C LEU A 110 18.57 -8.68 -7.58
N ALA A 111 17.61 -7.82 -7.94
CA ALA A 111 17.07 -6.81 -7.04
C ALA A 111 16.30 -7.44 -5.87
N CYS A 112 15.47 -8.46 -6.13
CA CYS A 112 14.78 -9.22 -5.07
C CYS A 112 15.76 -9.96 -4.17
N MET A 113 16.81 -10.51 -4.76
CA MET A 113 17.88 -11.13 -4.01
C MET A 113 18.57 -10.12 -3.07
N CYS A 114 18.80 -8.89 -3.51
CA CYS A 114 19.33 -7.84 -2.64
C CYS A 114 18.41 -7.60 -1.42
N MET A 115 17.08 -7.57 -1.61
CA MET A 115 16.14 -7.46 -0.49
C MET A 115 16.25 -8.64 0.50
N LEU A 116 16.40 -9.86 -0.01
CA LEU A 116 16.62 -11.04 0.83
C LEU A 116 17.97 -11.00 1.56
N LEU A 117 19.01 -10.46 0.94
CA LEU A 117 20.34 -10.30 1.55
C LEU A 117 20.37 -9.25 2.66
N CYS A 118 19.40 -8.33 2.70
CA CYS A 118 19.21 -7.43 3.83
C CYS A 118 18.84 -8.19 5.12
N VAL A 119 18.32 -9.43 5.02
CA VAL A 119 18.02 -10.31 6.16
C VAL A 119 19.33 -10.91 6.71
N SER A 120 20.12 -10.07 7.37
CA SER A 120 21.38 -10.45 8.01
C SER A 120 21.13 -11.35 9.25
N PRO A 121 22.16 -12.04 9.76
CA PRO A 121 22.04 -12.77 11.03
C PRO A 121 21.49 -11.92 12.17
N GLN A 122 21.95 -10.66 12.28
CA GLN A 122 21.47 -9.71 13.30
C GLN A 122 19.97 -9.40 13.14
N VAL A 123 19.49 -9.25 11.90
CA VAL A 123 18.07 -9.02 11.62
C VAL A 123 17.23 -10.23 11.99
N ARG A 124 17.69 -11.45 11.70
CA ARG A 124 16.99 -12.68 12.09
C ARG A 124 16.89 -12.82 13.60
N ASP A 125 17.99 -12.57 14.30
CA ASP A 125 18.02 -12.62 15.77
C ASP A 125 17.08 -11.55 16.36
N ALA A 126 17.16 -10.31 15.85
CA ALA A 126 16.29 -9.21 16.26
C ALA A 126 14.79 -9.50 16.02
N ALA A 127 14.44 -10.21 14.96
CA ALA A 127 13.07 -10.54 14.59
C ALA A 127 12.47 -11.72 15.38
N THR A 128 13.31 -12.61 15.91
CA THR A 128 12.88 -13.84 16.59
C THR A 128 12.94 -13.75 18.11
N GLN A 129 13.68 -12.78 18.66
CA GLN A 129 13.76 -12.52 20.09
C GLN A 129 12.45 -11.95 20.65
N SER A 130 12.13 -12.31 21.90
CA SER A 130 10.97 -11.79 22.63
C SER A 130 11.02 -10.27 22.83
N LYS A 131 12.22 -9.71 22.96
CA LYS A 131 12.45 -8.26 22.96
C LYS A 131 13.18 -7.89 21.68
N ARG A 132 12.43 -7.36 20.72
CA ARG A 132 12.93 -7.01 19.39
C ARG A 132 13.94 -5.85 19.46
N ASP A 133 15.03 -5.98 18.72
CA ASP A 133 15.97 -4.87 18.50
C ASP A 133 15.41 -3.93 17.42
N VAL A 134 14.64 -2.95 17.88
CA VAL A 134 13.91 -2.01 17.03
C VAL A 134 14.83 -1.21 16.08
N PRO A 135 15.97 -0.63 16.52
CA PRO A 135 16.90 0.06 15.62
C PRO A 135 17.40 -0.80 14.44
N VAL A 136 17.76 -2.05 14.70
CA VAL A 136 18.22 -2.98 13.65
C VAL A 136 17.10 -3.26 12.65
N LEU A 137 15.91 -3.60 13.15
CA LEU A 137 14.75 -3.87 12.30
C LEU A 137 14.33 -2.64 11.48
N LYS A 138 14.36 -1.44 12.07
CA LYS A 138 14.03 -0.19 11.38
C LYS A 138 14.98 0.09 10.23
N THR A 139 16.28 -0.10 10.44
CA THR A 139 17.30 0.12 9.40
C THR A 139 17.12 -0.88 8.25
N PHE A 140 16.93 -2.16 8.57
CA PHE A 140 16.62 -3.21 7.61
C PHE A 140 15.37 -2.91 6.79
N GLN A 141 14.25 -2.61 7.47
CA GLN A 141 12.96 -2.31 6.84
C GLN A 141 13.09 -1.15 5.86
N MET A 142 13.73 -0.06 6.28
CA MET A 142 13.95 1.09 5.40
C MET A 142 14.83 0.75 4.20
N GLN A 143 15.85 -0.10 4.36
CA GLN A 143 16.69 -0.53 3.24
C GLN A 143 15.86 -1.30 2.19
N VAL A 144 15.04 -2.27 2.62
CA VAL A 144 14.16 -3.03 1.71
C VAL A 144 13.12 -2.12 1.06
N SER A 145 12.44 -1.26 1.83
CA SER A 145 11.46 -0.31 1.30
C SER A 145 12.05 0.65 0.25
N ASN A 146 13.30 1.10 0.45
CA ASN A 146 14.01 1.90 -0.55
C ASN A 146 14.38 1.09 -1.80
N VAL A 147 14.78 -0.18 -1.65
CA VAL A 147 15.02 -1.06 -2.81
C VAL A 147 13.73 -1.25 -3.62
N GLN A 148 12.59 -1.50 -2.99
CA GLN A 148 11.29 -1.56 -3.67
C GLN A 148 10.99 -0.27 -4.44
N ARG A 149 11.27 0.91 -3.84
CA ARG A 149 11.12 2.21 -4.51
C ARG A 149 11.99 2.31 -5.76
N GLU A 150 13.27 1.94 -5.68
CA GLU A 150 14.18 1.96 -6.85
C GLU A 150 13.66 1.04 -7.96
N CYS A 151 13.20 -0.16 -7.63
CA CYS A 151 12.64 -1.10 -8.59
C CYS A 151 11.40 -0.55 -9.31
N VAL A 152 10.43 0.00 -8.58
CA VAL A 152 9.22 0.57 -9.20
C VAL A 152 9.55 1.85 -9.99
N THR A 153 10.52 2.64 -9.53
CA THR A 153 11.00 3.81 -10.28
C THR A 153 11.62 3.38 -11.62
N TRP A 154 12.43 2.33 -11.62
CA TRP A 154 12.97 1.75 -12.85
C TRP A 154 11.87 1.26 -13.79
N LEU A 155 10.86 0.54 -13.26
CA LEU A 155 9.72 0.05 -14.03
C LEU A 155 8.93 1.18 -14.69
N HIS A 156 8.71 2.27 -13.96
CA HIS A 156 7.98 3.44 -14.45
C HIS A 156 8.79 4.28 -15.46
N ASP A 157 10.09 4.53 -15.21
CA ASP A 157 10.85 5.56 -15.95
C ASP A 157 11.56 5.03 -17.21
N SER A 158 12.03 3.77 -17.20
CA SER A 158 12.94 3.28 -18.25
C SER A 158 12.75 1.84 -18.69
N ALA A 159 12.21 0.95 -17.82
CA ALA A 159 12.18 -0.47 -18.12
C ALA A 159 11.39 -0.79 -19.40
N LEU A 160 10.22 -0.18 -19.58
CA LEU A 160 9.40 -0.37 -20.76
C LEU A 160 10.14 0.06 -22.05
N ARG A 161 10.78 1.24 -22.00
CA ARG A 161 11.52 1.81 -23.14
C ARG A 161 12.72 0.96 -23.55
N VAL A 162 13.43 0.39 -22.57
CA VAL A 162 14.68 -0.37 -22.81
C VAL A 162 14.39 -1.83 -23.15
N TYR A 163 13.53 -2.50 -22.37
CA TYR A 163 13.36 -3.95 -22.43
C TYR A 163 12.11 -4.41 -23.17
N ARG A 164 11.13 -3.52 -23.43
CA ARG A 164 9.85 -3.83 -24.09
C ARG A 164 9.29 -5.21 -23.67
N PRO A 165 9.10 -5.43 -22.36
CA PRO A 165 8.67 -6.73 -21.85
C PRO A 165 7.28 -7.09 -22.36
N SER A 166 6.98 -8.39 -22.39
CA SER A 166 5.62 -8.86 -22.59
C SER A 166 4.71 -8.39 -21.43
N ILE A 167 3.39 -8.41 -21.63
CA ILE A 167 2.41 -8.10 -20.59
C ILE A 167 2.65 -8.99 -19.35
N ASN A 168 2.84 -10.29 -19.59
CA ASN A 168 3.07 -11.27 -18.52
C ASN A 168 4.37 -11.00 -17.76
N ASP A 169 5.46 -10.69 -18.45
CA ASP A 169 6.74 -10.43 -17.79
C ASP A 169 6.73 -9.12 -17.01
N PHE A 170 6.08 -8.07 -17.53
CA PHE A 170 5.95 -6.81 -16.80
C PHE A 170 5.13 -7.01 -15.52
N HIS A 171 4.00 -7.70 -15.62
CA HIS A 171 3.17 -8.06 -14.47
C HIS A 171 3.95 -8.90 -13.45
N HIS A 172 4.66 -9.93 -13.93
CA HIS A 172 5.51 -10.78 -13.09
C HIS A 172 6.57 -9.96 -12.35
N VAL A 173 7.31 -9.10 -13.06
CA VAL A 173 8.36 -8.30 -12.44
C VAL A 173 7.80 -7.30 -11.45
N LEU A 174 6.69 -6.63 -11.76
CA LEU A 174 6.05 -5.69 -10.82
C LEU A 174 5.63 -6.40 -9.53
N HIS A 175 4.99 -7.57 -9.63
CA HIS A 175 4.63 -8.37 -8.45
C HIS A 175 5.86 -8.85 -7.70
N LYS A 176 6.89 -9.32 -8.42
CA LYS A 176 8.10 -9.89 -7.85
C LYS A 176 8.88 -8.85 -7.04
N VAL A 177 9.13 -7.66 -7.59
CA VAL A 177 9.88 -6.60 -6.88
C VAL A 177 9.12 -6.02 -5.69
N LEU A 178 7.80 -6.18 -5.65
CA LEU A 178 6.93 -5.77 -4.55
C LEU A 178 6.69 -6.89 -3.52
N PHE A 179 7.31 -8.06 -3.70
CA PHE A 179 7.11 -9.24 -2.86
C PHE A 179 5.65 -9.73 -2.84
N LEU A 180 4.97 -9.73 -4.00
CA LEU A 180 3.59 -10.21 -4.19
C LEU A 180 3.48 -11.48 -5.04
N GLU A 181 4.58 -11.93 -5.65
CA GLU A 181 4.64 -13.22 -6.35
C GLU A 181 4.55 -14.42 -5.40
N GLN A 182 4.26 -15.60 -5.98
CA GLN A 182 4.32 -16.88 -5.27
C GLN A 182 5.72 -17.14 -4.71
N ALA A 183 5.80 -17.80 -3.54
CA ALA A 183 7.04 -17.98 -2.78
C ALA A 183 8.16 -18.64 -3.62
N GLU A 184 7.82 -19.59 -4.49
CA GLU A 184 8.74 -20.31 -5.37
C GLU A 184 9.53 -19.36 -6.27
N GLN A 185 8.95 -18.22 -6.64
CA GLN A 185 9.57 -17.28 -7.58
C GLN A 185 10.84 -16.63 -7.02
N TYR A 186 11.05 -16.63 -5.70
CA TYR A 186 12.21 -16.00 -5.05
C TYR A 186 13.39 -16.96 -4.82
N TYR A 187 13.12 -18.27 -4.79
CA TYR A 187 14.15 -19.29 -4.52
C TYR A 187 14.33 -20.32 -5.66
N LYS A 188 13.50 -20.33 -6.71
CA LYS A 188 13.57 -21.32 -7.80
C LYS A 188 14.93 -21.41 -8.52
N VAL A 189 15.74 -20.34 -8.51
CA VAL A 189 16.99 -20.27 -9.28
C VAL A 189 18.11 -21.11 -8.67
N ASP A 190 18.26 -21.05 -7.34
CA ASP A 190 19.38 -21.64 -6.60
C ASP A 190 18.96 -22.27 -5.26
N SER A 191 17.66 -22.41 -5.01
CA SER A 191 17.07 -22.96 -3.78
C SER A 191 17.44 -22.21 -2.50
N TRP A 192 17.96 -20.98 -2.60
CA TRP A 192 18.27 -20.10 -1.47
C TRP A 192 17.15 -19.06 -1.26
N PRO A 193 16.73 -18.77 -0.02
CA PRO A 193 17.24 -19.28 1.27
C PRO A 193 16.98 -20.77 1.52
N GLY A 194 17.71 -21.36 2.48
CA GLY A 194 17.53 -22.76 2.86
C GLY A 194 16.12 -23.04 3.36
N GLU A 195 15.61 -24.25 3.12
CA GLU A 195 14.19 -24.61 3.30
C GLU A 195 13.60 -24.19 4.66
N ASN A 196 14.33 -24.41 5.75
CA ASN A 196 13.90 -24.07 7.11
C ASN A 196 13.80 -22.56 7.39
N GLU A 197 14.50 -21.73 6.61
CA GLU A 197 14.57 -20.29 6.80
C GLU A 197 13.74 -19.50 5.77
N ARG A 198 13.26 -20.14 4.70
CA ARG A 198 12.54 -19.46 3.59
C ARG A 198 11.38 -18.61 4.08
N ASN A 199 10.52 -19.18 4.93
CA ASN A 199 9.35 -18.47 5.44
C ASN A 199 9.73 -17.21 6.23
N LEU A 200 10.80 -17.27 7.03
CA LEU A 200 11.27 -16.11 7.79
C LEU A 200 11.80 -15.02 6.85
N PHE A 201 12.64 -15.39 5.88
CA PHE A 201 13.20 -14.44 4.91
C PHE A 201 12.11 -13.76 4.07
N LEU A 202 11.17 -14.54 3.53
CA LEU A 202 10.08 -14.02 2.70
C LEU A 202 9.13 -13.12 3.51
N ARG A 203 8.83 -13.51 4.76
CA ARG A 203 8.03 -12.68 5.67
C ARG A 203 8.74 -11.36 5.94
N LEU A 204 10.00 -11.38 6.35
CA LEU A 204 10.75 -10.16 6.68
C LEU A 204 10.93 -9.22 5.48
N ALA A 205 11.17 -9.77 4.28
CA ALA A 205 11.34 -8.96 3.07
C ALA A 205 10.01 -8.38 2.52
N SER A 206 8.87 -9.00 2.85
CA SER A 206 7.54 -8.51 2.45
C SER A 206 6.93 -7.56 3.48
N GLU A 207 7.10 -7.83 4.78
CA GLU A 207 6.54 -7.06 5.90
C GLU A 207 7.39 -5.81 6.23
N VAL A 208 7.45 -4.88 5.28
CA VAL A 208 8.20 -3.62 5.38
C VAL A 208 7.29 -2.40 5.14
N PRO A 209 7.61 -1.22 5.69
CA PRO A 209 6.82 0.00 5.48
C PRO A 209 6.64 0.34 4.00
N LEU A 210 5.44 0.81 3.64
CA LEU A 210 5.16 1.28 2.29
C LEU A 210 5.55 2.77 2.19
N LEU A 211 6.55 3.07 1.37
CA LEU A 211 6.91 4.46 1.09
C LEU A 211 5.89 5.10 0.16
N GLN A 212 5.52 6.34 0.45
CA GLN A 212 4.66 7.13 -0.42
C GLN A 212 5.18 7.19 -1.87
N ALA A 213 6.50 7.34 -2.06
CA ALA A 213 7.11 7.37 -3.39
C ALA A 213 6.87 6.06 -4.16
N THR A 214 6.91 4.91 -3.49
CA THR A 214 6.61 3.60 -4.09
C THR A 214 5.14 3.55 -4.52
N LEU A 215 4.21 3.92 -3.63
CA LEU A 215 2.77 3.93 -3.95
C LEU A 215 2.47 4.84 -5.15
N LEU A 216 3.00 6.07 -5.14
CA LEU A 216 2.81 7.02 -6.24
C LEU A 216 3.28 6.46 -7.57
N ARG A 217 4.46 5.84 -7.62
CA ARG A 217 4.99 5.27 -8.86
C ARG A 217 4.13 4.10 -9.35
N VAL A 218 3.63 3.24 -8.46
CA VAL A 218 2.69 2.16 -8.85
C VAL A 218 1.40 2.75 -9.42
N LEU A 219 0.83 3.78 -8.80
CA LEU A 219 -0.38 4.44 -9.30
C LEU A 219 -0.14 5.10 -10.68
N LEU A 220 1.00 5.76 -10.86
CA LEU A 220 1.37 6.38 -12.15
C LEU A 220 1.58 5.34 -13.26
N ILE A 221 2.13 4.17 -12.93
CA ILE A 221 2.19 3.04 -13.87
C ILE A 221 0.78 2.68 -14.34
N GLY A 222 -0.21 2.60 -13.43
CA GLY A 222 -1.59 2.26 -13.80
C GLY A 222 -2.36 3.33 -14.56
N ILE A 223 -2.03 4.60 -14.35
CA ILE A 223 -2.66 5.72 -15.09
C ILE A 223 -2.05 5.86 -16.49
N SER A 224 -0.79 5.45 -16.65
CA SER A 224 -0.09 5.52 -17.93
C SER A 224 -0.67 4.55 -18.95
N LYS A 225 -1.06 5.07 -20.12
CA LYS A 225 -1.50 4.26 -21.27
C LYS A 225 -0.38 3.45 -21.94
N GLU A 226 0.87 3.73 -21.59
CA GLU A 226 2.04 3.05 -22.19
C GLU A 226 2.34 1.72 -21.48
N HIS A 227 2.09 1.65 -20.18
CA HIS A 227 2.45 0.48 -19.38
C HIS A 227 1.48 -0.67 -19.63
N PRO A 228 1.97 -1.91 -19.81
CA PRO A 228 1.15 -3.07 -20.15
C PRO A 228 0.47 -3.66 -18.90
N ILE A 229 -0.31 -2.85 -18.18
CA ILE A 229 -1.04 -3.25 -16.99
C ILE A 229 -2.35 -2.48 -16.88
N ASN A 230 -3.43 -3.14 -16.47
CA ASN A 230 -4.75 -2.51 -16.37
C ASN A 230 -4.98 -1.91 -14.97
N SER A 231 -5.96 -1.00 -14.88
CA SER A 231 -6.29 -0.33 -13.61
C SER A 231 -6.75 -1.28 -12.51
N THR A 232 -7.44 -2.36 -12.86
CA THR A 232 -7.94 -3.37 -11.90
C THR A 232 -6.78 -4.04 -11.17
N GLU A 233 -5.76 -4.47 -11.90
CA GLU A 233 -4.55 -5.08 -11.36
C GLU A 233 -3.77 -4.10 -10.48
N ILE A 234 -3.68 -2.83 -10.88
CA ILE A 234 -3.00 -1.80 -10.06
C ILE A 234 -3.76 -1.53 -8.75
N ILE A 235 -5.10 -1.49 -8.80
CA ILE A 235 -5.92 -1.36 -7.59
C ILE A 235 -5.73 -2.59 -6.68
N GLU A 236 -5.62 -3.81 -7.23
CA GLU A 236 -5.32 -5.02 -6.46
C GLU A 236 -3.94 -4.97 -5.80
N ILE A 237 -2.90 -4.64 -6.56
CA ILE A 237 -1.53 -4.50 -6.05
C ILE A 237 -1.48 -3.46 -4.92
N THR A 238 -2.08 -2.29 -5.14
CA THR A 238 -2.07 -1.21 -4.14
C THR A 238 -2.88 -1.56 -2.90
N ASP A 239 -4.02 -2.26 -3.04
CA ASP A 239 -4.79 -2.80 -1.91
C ASP A 239 -3.94 -3.76 -1.07
N GLN A 240 -3.26 -4.73 -1.70
CA GLN A 240 -2.39 -5.68 -1.01
C GLN A 240 -1.23 -4.98 -0.29
N LEU A 241 -0.57 -4.02 -0.95
CA LEU A 241 0.54 -3.27 -0.34
C LEU A 241 0.09 -2.44 0.87
N ILE A 242 -1.03 -1.73 0.73
CA ILE A 242 -1.55 -0.85 1.79
C ILE A 242 -2.01 -1.68 2.99
N LYS A 243 -2.74 -2.78 2.77
CA LYS A 243 -3.14 -3.72 3.84
C LYS A 243 -1.93 -4.36 4.52
N ARG A 244 -0.93 -4.81 3.74
CA ARG A 244 0.30 -5.40 4.28
C ARG A 244 1.04 -4.41 5.17
N ALA A 245 1.20 -3.16 4.73
CA ALA A 245 1.82 -2.11 5.54
C ALA A 245 0.99 -1.76 6.78
N ALA A 246 -0.33 -1.59 6.63
CA ALA A 246 -1.23 -1.25 7.73
C ALA A 246 -1.28 -2.30 8.86
N ASN A 247 -0.98 -3.56 8.56
CA ASN A 247 -0.90 -4.63 9.57
C ASN A 247 0.45 -4.71 10.28
N LEU A 248 1.43 -3.88 9.91
CA LEU A 248 2.73 -3.91 10.57
C LEU A 248 2.64 -3.37 12.00
N PRO A 249 3.41 -3.97 12.92
CA PRO A 249 3.54 -3.45 14.27
C PRO A 249 4.02 -1.99 14.29
N GLN A 250 3.36 -1.16 15.11
CA GLN A 250 3.70 0.27 15.27
C GLN A 250 4.95 0.51 16.15
N ASP A 251 5.63 -0.54 16.60
CA ASP A 251 6.78 -0.43 17.51
C ASP A 251 8.11 -0.14 16.78
N CYS A 252 8.14 -0.24 15.45
CA CYS A 252 9.33 0.01 14.65
C CYS A 252 9.25 1.34 13.87
N ALA A 253 9.23 1.28 12.53
CA ALA A 253 8.97 2.45 11.70
C ALA A 253 7.45 2.65 11.54
N PRO A 254 6.96 3.90 11.49
CA PRO A 254 5.60 4.18 11.06
C PRO A 254 5.34 3.51 9.70
N PRO A 255 4.41 2.55 9.61
CA PRO A 255 4.41 1.63 8.49
C PRO A 255 3.79 2.20 7.22
N LEU A 256 2.95 3.23 7.36
CA LEU A 256 2.20 3.84 6.28
C LEU A 256 2.03 5.35 6.52
N VAL A 257 3.00 6.13 6.06
CA VAL A 257 3.00 7.60 6.19
C VAL A 257 2.86 8.23 4.81
N ILE A 258 1.77 8.95 4.59
CA ILE A 258 1.39 9.57 3.32
C ILE A 258 0.86 10.98 3.58
N ASP A 259 1.47 11.96 2.91
CA ASP A 259 1.14 13.38 3.00
C ASP A 259 0.54 13.94 1.70
N LYS A 260 0.83 13.33 0.54
CA LYS A 260 0.33 13.79 -0.77
C LYS A 260 -1.10 13.36 -1.04
N VAL A 261 -2.03 14.26 -0.76
CA VAL A 261 -3.47 14.05 -0.92
C VAL A 261 -3.91 13.82 -2.38
N GLU A 262 -3.11 14.19 -3.38
CA GLU A 262 -3.38 13.94 -4.80
C GLU A 262 -3.49 12.44 -5.15
N ILE A 263 -2.99 11.56 -4.27
CA ILE A 263 -3.18 10.11 -4.36
C ILE A 263 -4.67 9.75 -4.44
N ILE A 264 -5.55 10.52 -3.80
CA ILE A 264 -7.00 10.30 -3.86
C ILE A 264 -7.49 10.43 -5.31
N ASP A 265 -7.05 11.47 -6.03
CA ASP A 265 -7.43 11.69 -7.42
C ASP A 265 -6.86 10.60 -8.33
N PHE A 266 -5.65 10.10 -8.05
CA PHE A 266 -5.08 8.97 -8.79
C PHE A 266 -5.91 7.69 -8.64
N PHE A 267 -6.41 7.37 -7.45
CA PHE A 267 -7.31 6.23 -7.28
C PHE A 267 -8.63 6.40 -8.03
N PHE A 268 -9.22 7.60 -8.02
CA PHE A 268 -10.45 7.86 -8.78
C PHE A 268 -10.24 7.85 -10.30
N ASN A 269 -9.06 8.26 -10.77
CA ASN A 269 -8.69 8.12 -12.18
C ASN A 269 -8.59 6.65 -12.58
N LEU A 270 -8.02 5.79 -11.73
CA LEU A 270 -7.89 4.36 -12.01
C LEU A 270 -9.24 3.64 -12.07
N CYS A 271 -10.23 4.03 -11.26
CA CYS A 271 -11.56 3.43 -11.32
C CYS A 271 -12.49 4.09 -12.37
N SER A 272 -12.03 5.15 -13.05
CA SER A 272 -12.83 5.84 -14.07
C SER A 272 -13.03 4.97 -15.31
N TYR A 273 -14.25 4.97 -15.84
CA TYR A 273 -14.58 4.31 -17.09
C TYR A 273 -14.15 5.20 -18.27
N ASN A 274 -13.24 4.67 -19.09
CA ASN A 274 -12.79 5.31 -20.33
C ASN A 274 -13.37 4.52 -21.51
N TYR A 275 -14.19 5.19 -22.33
CA TYR A 275 -14.71 4.58 -23.55
C TYR A 275 -13.64 4.57 -24.67
N PRO A 276 -13.75 3.67 -25.66
CA PRO A 276 -12.78 3.56 -26.73
C PRO A 276 -12.59 4.86 -27.54
N GLU A 277 -11.33 5.26 -27.77
CA GLU A 277 -10.97 6.52 -28.46
C GLU A 277 -11.43 6.59 -29.93
N ASN A 278 -11.75 5.44 -30.54
CA ASN A 278 -12.25 5.36 -31.91
C ASN A 278 -13.74 5.72 -32.04
N ILE A 279 -14.46 5.89 -30.91
CA ILE A 279 -15.87 6.26 -30.92
C ILE A 279 -16.00 7.79 -30.87
N THR A 280 -16.72 8.35 -31.84
CA THR A 280 -17.05 9.78 -31.86
C THR A 280 -18.45 10.00 -31.31
N LEU A 281 -18.56 10.82 -30.27
CA LEU A 281 -19.83 11.21 -29.66
C LEU A 281 -20.48 12.36 -30.45
N PRO A 282 -21.80 12.58 -30.33
CA PRO A 282 -22.49 13.67 -31.01
C PRO A 282 -21.88 15.05 -30.70
N LEU A 283 -21.89 15.94 -31.70
CA LEU A 283 -21.36 17.30 -31.56
C LEU A 283 -22.07 18.05 -30.43
N GLY A 284 -21.30 18.59 -29.49
CA GLY A 284 -21.81 19.34 -28.34
C GLY A 284 -22.21 18.49 -27.14
N TYR A 285 -22.22 17.16 -27.26
CA TYR A 285 -22.46 16.26 -26.14
C TYR A 285 -21.20 16.14 -25.26
N VAL A 286 -21.37 16.33 -23.95
CA VAL A 286 -20.29 16.15 -22.97
C VAL A 286 -20.51 14.81 -22.26
N PRO A 287 -19.61 13.83 -22.43
CA PRO A 287 -19.78 12.53 -21.79
C PRO A 287 -19.78 12.67 -20.26
N PRO A 288 -20.63 11.92 -19.55
CA PRO A 288 -20.62 11.88 -18.10
C PRO A 288 -19.33 11.26 -17.57
N LYS A 289 -18.90 11.69 -16.39
CA LYS A 289 -17.79 11.04 -15.68
C LYS A 289 -18.32 9.80 -14.97
N LEU A 290 -17.99 8.62 -15.50
CA LEU A 290 -18.41 7.35 -14.93
C LEU A 290 -17.23 6.62 -14.29
N ALA A 291 -17.54 5.74 -13.34
CA ALA A 291 -16.60 4.83 -12.69
C ALA A 291 -17.10 3.39 -12.80
N ILE A 292 -16.18 2.44 -12.81
CA ILE A 292 -16.47 1.02 -12.70
C ILE A 292 -16.86 0.76 -11.24
N SER A 293 -18.12 0.39 -10.99
CA SER A 293 -18.74 0.36 -9.66
C SER A 293 -17.95 -0.50 -8.66
N ASN A 294 -17.49 -1.69 -9.07
CA ASN A 294 -16.70 -2.56 -8.21
C ASN A 294 -15.35 -1.94 -7.79
N LEU A 295 -14.67 -1.26 -8.72
CA LEU A 295 -13.41 -0.59 -8.44
C LEU A 295 -13.61 0.66 -7.57
N TYR A 296 -14.69 1.40 -7.81
CA TYR A 296 -15.05 2.59 -7.03
C TYR A 296 -15.21 2.27 -5.54
N TRP A 297 -15.96 1.22 -5.22
CA TRP A 297 -16.13 0.79 -3.82
C TRP A 297 -14.84 0.28 -3.19
N LYS A 298 -14.03 -0.46 -3.96
CA LYS A 298 -12.73 -0.92 -3.49
C LYS A 298 -11.78 0.24 -3.18
N VAL A 299 -11.77 1.27 -4.02
CA VAL A 299 -11.00 2.51 -3.79
C VAL A 299 -11.39 3.14 -2.46
N TRP A 300 -12.67 3.21 -2.10
CA TRP A 300 -13.06 3.74 -0.79
C TRP A 300 -12.51 2.95 0.39
N LEU A 301 -12.47 1.62 0.31
CA LEU A 301 -11.88 0.78 1.35
C LEU A 301 -10.36 1.03 1.47
N ILE A 302 -9.66 1.21 0.36
CA ILE A 302 -8.23 1.54 0.36
C ILE A 302 -8.01 2.92 1.02
N LEU A 303 -8.78 3.94 0.59
CA LEU A 303 -8.69 5.30 1.13
C LEU A 303 -9.01 5.36 2.63
N LEU A 304 -9.89 4.48 3.12
CA LEU A 304 -10.20 4.37 4.54
C LEU A 304 -8.97 3.94 5.36
N ILE A 305 -8.20 2.97 4.87
CA ILE A 305 -6.95 2.54 5.54
C ILE A 305 -5.95 3.71 5.57
N LEU A 306 -5.81 4.43 4.45
CA LEU A 306 -4.93 5.59 4.36
C LEU A 306 -5.34 6.69 5.35
N ALA A 307 -6.64 6.98 5.44
CA ALA A 307 -7.22 7.96 6.37
C ALA A 307 -6.95 7.57 7.83
N ALA A 308 -7.08 6.29 8.18
CA ALA A 308 -6.84 5.80 9.54
C ALA A 308 -5.37 5.96 9.98
N HIS A 309 -4.43 5.77 9.07
CA HIS A 309 -3.00 5.88 9.35
C HIS A 309 -2.49 7.33 9.26
N ASN A 310 -3.21 8.21 8.57
CA ASN A 310 -2.82 9.60 8.34
C ASN A 310 -3.96 10.56 8.74
N PRO A 311 -4.37 10.59 10.02
CA PRO A 311 -5.57 11.30 10.45
C PRO A 311 -5.51 12.81 10.25
N LEU A 312 -4.32 13.43 10.40
CA LEU A 312 -4.11 14.87 10.27
C LEU A 312 -4.27 15.37 8.83
N SER A 313 -3.86 14.57 7.84
CA SER A 313 -3.90 14.90 6.41
C SER A 313 -5.09 14.23 5.74
N PHE A 314 -4.96 12.95 5.38
CA PHE A 314 -5.99 12.18 4.68
C PHE A 314 -7.26 12.04 5.50
N GLY A 315 -7.16 11.76 6.81
CA GLY A 315 -8.34 11.61 7.67
C GLY A 315 -9.16 12.90 7.75
N SER A 316 -8.51 14.03 7.98
CA SER A 316 -9.16 15.35 8.03
C SER A 316 -9.79 15.71 6.67
N LEU A 317 -9.08 15.46 5.57
CA LEU A 317 -9.60 15.70 4.23
C LEU A 317 -10.80 14.78 3.90
N ALA A 318 -10.68 13.49 4.22
CA ALA A 318 -11.73 12.47 4.10
C ALA A 318 -13.00 12.91 4.81
N TRP A 319 -12.86 13.29 6.08
CA TRP A 319 -13.98 13.69 6.93
C TRP A 319 -14.71 14.92 6.42
N ASN A 320 -13.99 15.90 5.88
CA ASN A 320 -14.57 17.18 5.49
C ASN A 320 -15.09 17.20 4.04
N LYS A 321 -14.44 16.52 3.10
CA LYS A 321 -14.74 16.63 1.67
C LYS A 321 -15.44 15.43 1.06
N TYR A 322 -15.41 14.26 1.69
CA TYR A 322 -15.85 13.01 1.07
C TYR A 322 -16.94 12.33 1.94
N PRO A 323 -18.23 12.63 1.71
CA PRO A 323 -19.33 12.13 2.54
C PRO A 323 -19.38 10.60 2.68
N THR A 324 -19.14 9.87 1.59
CA THR A 324 -19.08 8.39 1.60
C THR A 324 -17.97 7.88 2.52
N LEU A 325 -16.77 8.47 2.44
CA LEU A 325 -15.64 8.04 3.28
C LEU A 325 -15.85 8.41 4.75
N ARG A 326 -16.45 9.59 5.03
CA ARG A 326 -16.87 9.98 6.38
C ARG A 326 -17.80 8.93 7.00
N MET A 327 -18.77 8.42 6.24
CA MET A 327 -19.67 7.37 6.73
C MET A 327 -18.94 6.06 7.02
N PHE A 328 -17.97 5.65 6.18
CA PHE A 328 -17.15 4.48 6.48
C PHE A 328 -16.31 4.65 7.74
N MET A 329 -15.70 5.84 7.93
CA MET A 329 -14.98 6.17 9.15
C MET A 329 -15.89 6.08 10.38
N GLU A 330 -17.11 6.60 10.28
CA GLU A 330 -18.09 6.55 11.36
C GLU A 330 -18.58 5.13 11.67
N MET A 331 -18.86 4.31 10.66
CA MET A 331 -19.19 2.89 10.83
C MET A 331 -18.05 2.14 11.54
N CYS A 332 -16.79 2.45 11.22
CA CYS A 332 -15.64 1.86 11.89
C CYS A 332 -15.50 2.30 13.35
N ILE A 333 -15.71 3.58 13.65
CA ILE A 333 -15.62 4.15 15.01
C ILE A 333 -16.73 3.60 15.90
N THR A 334 -17.96 3.60 15.40
CA THR A 334 -19.14 3.12 16.12
C THR A 334 -19.23 1.59 16.13
N ASN A 335 -18.49 0.91 15.25
CA ASN A 335 -18.57 -0.53 15.00
C ASN A 335 -19.96 -1.02 14.55
N HIS A 336 -20.72 -0.15 13.88
CA HIS A 336 -22.05 -0.42 13.34
C HIS A 336 -22.03 -0.29 11.81
N PHE A 337 -22.14 -1.41 11.09
CA PHE A 337 -21.99 -1.47 9.63
C PHE A 337 -23.35 -1.46 8.92
N SER A 338 -24.11 -0.39 9.09
CA SER A 338 -25.41 -0.16 8.44
C SER A 338 -25.42 1.17 7.71
N PHE A 339 -26.20 1.26 6.63
CA PHE A 339 -26.40 2.51 5.89
C PHE A 339 -27.87 2.97 5.95
N PRO A 340 -28.17 4.22 6.37
CA PRO A 340 -27.22 5.18 6.96
C PRO A 340 -26.72 4.71 8.35
N PRO A 341 -25.61 5.25 8.86
CA PRO A 341 -25.14 4.99 10.20
C PRO A 341 -26.19 5.39 11.26
N PRO A 342 -26.17 4.75 12.45
CA PRO A 342 -27.08 5.06 13.56
C PRO A 342 -26.99 6.50 14.09
N THR A 343 -26.04 7.30 13.62
CA THR A 343 -25.92 8.73 13.97
C THR A 343 -26.78 9.63 13.09
N MET A 344 -27.29 9.09 11.99
CA MET A 344 -28.07 9.82 10.98
C MET A 344 -29.51 9.30 10.87
N THR A 345 -29.97 8.49 11.83
CA THR A 345 -31.31 7.85 11.85
C THR A 345 -32.44 8.86 11.74
N SER A 346 -32.28 10.07 12.29
CA SER A 346 -33.28 11.16 12.21
C SER A 346 -33.49 11.71 10.80
N LEU A 347 -32.59 11.40 9.86
CA LEU A 347 -32.63 11.85 8.47
C LEU A 347 -32.91 10.70 7.49
N GLU A 348 -33.27 9.51 7.97
CA GLU A 348 -33.41 8.30 7.15
C GLU A 348 -34.35 8.46 5.95
N GLU A 349 -35.53 9.05 6.14
CA GLU A 349 -36.51 9.26 5.06
C GLU A 349 -35.99 10.23 3.98
N ASP A 350 -35.29 11.30 4.41
CA ASP A 350 -34.66 12.26 3.50
C ASP A 350 -33.52 11.60 2.71
N PHE A 351 -32.73 10.74 3.36
CA PHE A 351 -31.67 9.98 2.69
C PHE A 351 -32.23 9.00 1.67
N GLN A 352 -33.27 8.24 2.02
CA GLN A 352 -33.89 7.29 1.09
C GLN A 352 -34.45 8.00 -0.15
N THR A 353 -35.11 9.15 0.05
CA THR A 353 -35.68 9.93 -1.06
C THR A 353 -34.60 10.50 -1.97
N LYS A 354 -33.55 11.10 -1.39
CA LYS A 354 -32.40 11.61 -2.16
C LYS A 354 -31.66 10.50 -2.89
N GLU A 355 -31.45 9.35 -2.25
CA GLU A 355 -30.78 8.20 -2.84
C GLU A 355 -31.55 7.68 -4.05
N GLN A 356 -32.88 7.54 -3.95
CA GLN A 356 -33.72 7.14 -5.08
C GLN A 356 -33.62 8.12 -6.25
N GLN A 357 -33.64 9.43 -5.98
CA GLN A 357 -33.46 10.45 -7.01
C GLN A 357 -32.10 10.35 -7.71
N ILE A 358 -31.02 10.16 -6.93
CA ILE A 358 -29.67 9.98 -7.47
C ILE A 358 -29.60 8.74 -8.36
N ILE A 359 -30.16 7.61 -7.91
CA ILE A 359 -30.17 6.37 -8.69
C ILE A 359 -30.95 6.55 -9.99
N THR A 360 -32.12 7.19 -9.97
CA THR A 360 -32.91 7.42 -11.19
C THR A 360 -32.17 8.31 -12.19
N LEU A 361 -31.56 9.41 -11.73
CA LEU A 361 -30.81 10.32 -12.60
C LEU A 361 -29.55 9.64 -13.17
N GLU A 362 -28.84 8.87 -12.35
CA GLU A 362 -27.66 8.12 -12.77
C GLU A 362 -28.02 7.07 -13.82
N LYS A 363 -29.10 6.33 -13.62
CA LYS A 363 -29.60 5.36 -14.60
C LYS A 363 -29.89 6.02 -15.95
N GLN A 364 -30.60 7.16 -15.95
CA GLN A 364 -30.88 7.93 -17.16
C GLN A 364 -29.59 8.38 -17.86
N THR A 365 -28.63 8.90 -17.08
CA THR A 365 -27.34 9.38 -17.58
C THR A 365 -26.52 8.26 -18.24
N ILE A 366 -26.48 7.07 -17.63
CA ILE A 366 -25.74 5.92 -18.18
C ILE A 366 -26.43 5.40 -19.44
N LEU A 367 -27.76 5.29 -19.46
CA LEU A 367 -28.51 4.83 -20.64
C LEU A 367 -28.40 5.79 -21.82
N GLU A 368 -28.46 7.10 -21.58
CA GLU A 368 -28.24 8.12 -22.61
C GLU A 368 -26.84 8.00 -23.20
N PHE A 369 -25.83 7.90 -22.33
CA PHE A 369 -24.45 7.73 -22.75
C PHE A 369 -24.23 6.45 -23.57
N GLU A 370 -24.75 5.31 -23.09
CA GLU A 370 -24.65 4.04 -23.80
C GLU A 370 -25.41 4.07 -25.14
N SER A 371 -26.54 4.76 -25.21
CA SER A 371 -27.29 4.96 -26.46
C SER A 371 -26.44 5.72 -27.49
N HIS A 372 -25.68 6.73 -27.07
CA HIS A 372 -24.76 7.44 -27.95
C HIS A 372 -23.58 6.57 -28.40
N LEU A 373 -23.02 5.75 -27.52
CA LEU A 373 -21.99 4.77 -27.88
C LEU A 373 -22.52 3.73 -28.87
N ALA A 374 -23.74 3.22 -28.67
CA ALA A 374 -24.39 2.26 -29.55
C ALA A 374 -24.73 2.88 -30.90
N ALA A 375 -25.29 4.09 -30.93
CA ALA A 375 -25.59 4.81 -32.17
C ALA A 375 -24.35 5.04 -33.04
N ALA A 376 -23.20 5.28 -32.41
CA ALA A 376 -21.91 5.44 -33.08
C ALA A 376 -21.27 4.11 -33.54
N SER A 377 -21.74 2.96 -33.06
CA SER A 377 -21.14 1.64 -33.31
C SER A 377 -22.11 0.63 -33.92
N THR A 378 -23.07 0.11 -33.15
CA THR A 378 -23.97 -1.01 -33.48
C THR A 378 -25.34 -0.60 -33.99
N LYS A 379 -25.76 0.65 -33.72
CA LYS A 379 -27.09 1.23 -34.03
C LYS A 379 -28.27 0.48 -33.41
N VAL A 380 -28.04 -0.25 -32.32
CA VAL A 380 -29.09 -0.93 -31.54
C VAL A 380 -29.71 0.05 -30.54
N GLU A 381 -31.03 -0.01 -30.36
CA GLU A 381 -31.70 0.75 -29.30
C GLU A 381 -31.37 0.18 -27.91
N ILE A 382 -30.92 1.06 -27.02
CA ILE A 382 -30.53 0.70 -25.65
C ILE A 382 -31.68 1.02 -24.70
N ASN A 383 -32.04 0.04 -23.87
CA ASN A 383 -32.99 0.17 -22.77
C ASN A 383 -32.41 -0.50 -21.51
N GLU A 384 -33.12 -0.42 -20.39
CA GLU A 384 -32.64 -0.98 -19.10
C GLU A 384 -32.31 -2.47 -19.17
N GLN A 385 -33.02 -3.25 -19.99
CA GLN A 385 -32.83 -4.70 -20.10
C GLN A 385 -31.68 -5.07 -21.05
N THR A 386 -31.38 -4.21 -22.03
CA THR A 386 -30.33 -4.46 -23.04
C THR A 386 -29.01 -3.78 -22.70
N SER A 387 -28.99 -2.90 -21.69
CA SER A 387 -27.80 -2.17 -21.26
C SER A 387 -26.72 -3.08 -20.69
N LEU A 388 -25.49 -2.92 -21.21
CA LEU A 388 -24.30 -3.59 -20.69
C LEU A 388 -23.58 -2.73 -19.65
N LEU A 389 -23.73 -1.40 -19.71
CA LEU A 389 -23.03 -0.47 -18.83
C LEU A 389 -23.75 -0.21 -17.51
N LEU A 390 -25.09 -0.18 -17.51
CA LEU A 390 -25.90 0.08 -16.31
C LEU A 390 -25.57 -0.80 -15.10
N PRO A 391 -25.34 -2.13 -15.23
CA PRO A 391 -24.98 -2.95 -14.07
C PRO A 391 -23.52 -2.79 -13.61
N GLN A 392 -22.65 -2.19 -14.44
CA GLN A 392 -21.20 -2.13 -14.21
C GLN A 392 -20.71 -0.75 -13.80
N LEU A 393 -21.44 0.30 -14.17
CA LEU A 393 -21.02 1.68 -14.01
C LEU A 393 -21.86 2.43 -13.00
N MET A 394 -21.26 3.47 -12.44
CA MET A 394 -21.91 4.48 -11.62
C MET A 394 -21.26 5.83 -11.87
N GLU A 395 -21.87 6.91 -11.40
CA GLU A 395 -21.32 8.24 -11.61
C GLU A 395 -20.13 8.52 -10.69
N LEU A 396 -19.05 9.05 -11.27
CA LEU A 396 -17.84 9.41 -10.55
C LEU A 396 -17.99 10.81 -9.93
N ARG A 397 -18.69 10.88 -8.80
CA ARG A 397 -18.81 12.10 -7.96
C ARG A 397 -18.34 11.83 -6.54
N PRO A 398 -17.02 11.78 -6.28
CA PRO A 398 -16.52 11.40 -4.96
C PRO A 398 -16.85 12.41 -3.85
N GLN A 399 -17.02 13.69 -4.19
CA GLN A 399 -17.44 14.76 -3.27
C GLN A 399 -18.97 14.97 -3.24
N GLY A 400 -19.74 14.16 -3.99
CA GLY A 400 -21.19 14.23 -4.00
C GLY A 400 -21.81 13.65 -2.73
N ASP A 401 -23.14 13.59 -2.71
CA ASP A 401 -23.89 12.97 -1.61
C ASP A 401 -23.42 11.54 -1.35
N ALA A 402 -23.49 11.14 -0.08
CA ALA A 402 -23.04 9.83 0.31
C ALA A 402 -23.90 8.73 -0.31
N ARG A 403 -23.23 7.71 -0.84
CA ARG A 403 -23.86 6.63 -1.60
C ARG A 403 -24.06 5.41 -0.70
N ARG A 404 -25.17 4.69 -0.88
CA ARG A 404 -25.39 3.41 -0.21
C ARG A 404 -24.42 2.35 -0.74
N PRO A 405 -23.52 1.80 0.10
CA PRO A 405 -22.64 0.73 -0.31
C PRO A 405 -23.42 -0.58 -0.51
N PRO A 406 -23.03 -1.43 -1.48
CA PRO A 406 -23.51 -2.80 -1.56
C PRO A 406 -23.23 -3.58 -0.28
N GLN A 407 -24.06 -4.58 0.06
CA GLN A 407 -23.89 -5.39 1.27
C GLN A 407 -22.50 -6.05 1.32
N THR A 408 -22.00 -6.54 0.19
CA THR A 408 -20.67 -7.13 0.08
C THR A 408 -19.55 -6.17 0.51
N ILE A 409 -19.74 -4.86 0.30
CA ILE A 409 -18.78 -3.82 0.71
C ILE A 409 -18.90 -3.53 2.20
N LEU A 410 -20.12 -3.58 2.78
CA LEU A 410 -20.31 -3.48 4.23
C LEU A 410 -19.67 -4.67 4.97
N ASP A 411 -19.82 -5.89 4.44
CA ASP A 411 -19.19 -7.08 5.00
C ASP A 411 -17.65 -6.98 4.93
N GLN A 412 -17.12 -6.50 3.80
CA GLN A 412 -15.68 -6.23 3.65
C GLN A 412 -15.19 -5.14 4.61
N LEU A 413 -15.98 -4.08 4.81
CA LEU A 413 -15.68 -3.00 5.74
C LEU A 413 -15.61 -3.51 7.18
N GLN A 414 -16.53 -4.40 7.59
CA GLN A 414 -16.51 -5.04 8.90
C GLN A 414 -15.25 -5.90 9.10
N VAL A 415 -14.94 -6.77 8.13
CA VAL A 415 -13.72 -7.59 8.15
C VAL A 415 -12.48 -6.71 8.23
N LEU A 416 -12.45 -5.62 7.46
CA LEU A 416 -11.33 -4.68 7.43
C LEU A 416 -11.14 -3.98 8.79
N ASN A 417 -12.23 -3.54 9.42
CA ASN A 417 -12.18 -2.92 10.75
C ASN A 417 -11.64 -3.89 11.80
N ASN A 418 -12.10 -5.14 11.78
CA ASN A 418 -11.68 -6.16 12.74
C ASN A 418 -10.19 -6.54 12.57
N THR A 419 -9.73 -6.65 11.32
CA THR A 419 -8.36 -7.06 11.01
C THR A 419 -7.35 -5.93 11.27
N HIS A 420 -7.65 -4.70 10.86
CA HIS A 420 -6.72 -3.57 10.91
C HIS A 420 -6.99 -2.58 12.06
N ARG A 421 -8.04 -2.84 12.87
CA ARG A 421 -8.42 -2.01 14.03
C ARG A 421 -8.65 -0.54 13.66
N LEU A 422 -9.25 -0.29 12.50
CA LEU A 422 -9.38 1.06 11.93
C LEU A 422 -10.15 2.02 12.87
N GLY A 423 -11.25 1.56 13.46
CA GLY A 423 -12.02 2.33 14.44
C GLY A 423 -11.16 2.80 15.62
N HIS A 424 -10.31 1.92 16.16
CA HIS A 424 -9.38 2.29 17.21
C HIS A 424 -8.32 3.31 16.76
N LEU A 425 -7.86 3.22 15.50
CA LEU A 425 -6.92 4.21 14.94
C LEU A 425 -7.59 5.58 14.79
N PHE A 426 -8.83 5.65 14.30
CA PHE A 426 -9.57 6.90 14.22
C PHE A 426 -9.83 7.50 15.59
N CYS A 427 -10.18 6.68 16.59
CA CYS A 427 -10.40 7.15 17.96
C CYS A 427 -9.14 7.79 18.58
N ARG A 428 -7.92 7.47 18.12
CA ARG A 428 -6.68 8.10 18.61
C ARG A 428 -6.49 9.52 18.11
N SER A 429 -7.17 9.92 17.04
CA SER A 429 -7.02 11.26 16.50
C SER A 429 -7.65 12.28 17.45
N ARG A 430 -6.91 13.35 17.74
CA ARG A 430 -7.39 14.52 18.49
C ARG A 430 -7.53 15.76 17.61
N HIS A 431 -6.90 15.74 16.44
CA HIS A 431 -6.90 16.83 15.48
C HIS A 431 -7.09 16.28 14.05
N PRO A 432 -8.32 16.26 13.52
CA PRO A 432 -9.59 16.48 14.22
C PRO A 432 -9.95 15.30 15.15
N ASP A 433 -10.76 15.55 16.17
CA ASP A 433 -11.34 14.49 17.00
C ASP A 433 -12.62 13.95 16.36
N PHE A 434 -12.49 12.86 15.61
CA PHE A 434 -13.62 12.27 14.88
C PHE A 434 -14.68 11.70 15.82
N LEU A 435 -14.28 11.17 16.97
CA LEU A 435 -15.18 10.52 17.91
C LEU A 435 -16.05 11.57 18.62
N LEU A 436 -15.43 12.65 19.11
CA LEU A 436 -16.18 13.76 19.71
C LEU A 436 -17.10 14.46 18.70
N ASP A 437 -16.64 14.63 17.46
CA ASP A 437 -17.49 15.20 16.41
C ASP A 437 -18.75 14.34 16.18
N ILE A 438 -18.61 13.01 16.10
CA ILE A 438 -19.77 12.09 16.01
C ILE A 438 -20.71 12.25 17.21
N MET A 439 -20.17 12.24 18.42
CA MET A 439 -20.97 12.34 19.65
C MET A 439 -21.74 13.66 19.72
N SER A 440 -21.08 14.78 19.35
CA SER A 440 -21.68 16.10 19.32
C SER A 440 -22.83 16.21 18.33
N ARG A 441 -22.76 15.48 17.20
CA ARG A 441 -23.86 15.40 16.22
C ARG A 441 -25.09 14.65 16.73
N GLN A 442 -24.90 13.67 17.63
CA GLN A 442 -25.99 12.80 18.08
C GLN A 442 -26.85 13.37 19.21
N GLY A 443 -26.37 14.36 19.98
CA GLY A 443 -27.15 15.07 21.01
C GLY A 443 -27.66 14.20 22.18
N GLY A 444 -27.57 14.74 23.41
CA GLY A 444 -28.09 14.04 24.60
C GLY A 444 -27.43 12.66 24.82
N THR A 445 -28.21 11.62 25.15
CA THR A 445 -27.72 10.26 25.45
C THR A 445 -27.84 9.27 24.28
N ALA A 446 -28.14 9.74 23.07
CA ALA A 446 -28.37 8.87 21.90
C ALA A 446 -27.13 8.06 21.47
N HIS A 447 -25.92 8.55 21.79
CA HIS A 447 -24.66 7.88 21.49
C HIS A 447 -24.31 6.73 22.46
N MET A 448 -25.03 6.60 23.58
CA MET A 448 -24.67 5.67 24.66
C MET A 448 -24.63 4.18 24.29
N PRO A 449 -25.54 3.63 23.46
CA PRO A 449 -25.53 2.19 23.15
C PRO A 449 -24.22 1.74 22.49
N TRP A 450 -23.76 2.47 21.47
CA TRP A 450 -22.53 2.12 20.77
C TRP A 450 -21.27 2.59 21.54
N LEU A 451 -21.34 3.70 22.28
CA LEU A 451 -20.22 4.16 23.12
C LEU A 451 -19.91 3.14 24.23
N ALA A 452 -20.94 2.56 24.83
CA ALA A 452 -20.77 1.50 25.81
C ALA A 452 -20.07 0.29 25.20
N GLU A 453 -20.47 -0.16 24.02
CA GLU A 453 -19.80 -1.26 23.31
C GLU A 453 -18.35 -0.93 22.95
N LEU A 454 -18.06 0.30 22.53
CA LEU A 454 -16.70 0.78 22.24
C LEU A 454 -15.78 0.72 23.48
N VAL A 455 -16.28 1.20 24.63
CA VAL A 455 -15.53 1.14 25.91
C VAL A 455 -15.36 -0.31 26.37
N HIS A 456 -16.35 -1.17 26.15
CA HIS A 456 -16.26 -2.60 26.50
C HIS A 456 -15.33 -3.40 25.59
N SER A 457 -15.28 -3.09 24.29
CA SER A 457 -14.40 -3.77 23.32
C SER A 457 -12.94 -3.30 23.39
N SER A 458 -12.69 -2.11 23.97
CA SER A 458 -11.35 -1.57 24.20
C SER A 458 -10.64 -2.28 25.36
N GLU A 459 -10.13 -3.49 25.15
CA GLU A 459 -9.32 -4.21 26.15
C GLU A 459 -7.94 -3.55 26.34
N GLY A 460 -7.75 -2.81 27.44
CA GLY A 460 -6.44 -2.26 27.82
C GLY A 460 -6.02 -0.96 27.11
N VAL A 461 -6.97 -0.32 26.42
CA VAL A 461 -6.68 0.76 25.46
C VAL A 461 -7.50 2.04 25.75
N LEU A 462 -7.90 2.24 27.01
CA LEU A 462 -8.70 3.40 27.43
C LEU A 462 -8.01 4.75 27.14
N ALA A 463 -6.68 4.79 27.13
CA ALA A 463 -5.89 5.98 26.83
C ALA A 463 -6.11 6.54 25.41
N HIS A 464 -6.64 5.74 24.49
CA HIS A 464 -6.92 6.21 23.12
C HIS A 464 -8.30 6.83 22.97
N LEU A 465 -9.19 6.72 23.96
CA LEU A 465 -10.48 7.40 23.94
C LEU A 465 -10.33 8.81 24.53
N PRO A 466 -11.05 9.82 24.01
CA PRO A 466 -11.11 11.15 24.62
C PRO A 466 -11.66 11.06 26.05
N VAL A 467 -11.11 11.90 26.95
CA VAL A 467 -11.54 11.95 28.35
C VAL A 467 -13.04 12.20 28.47
N GLN A 468 -13.57 13.11 27.66
CA GLN A 468 -14.99 13.45 27.64
C GLN A 468 -15.86 12.21 27.41
N CYS A 469 -15.48 11.33 26.47
CA CYS A 469 -16.18 10.07 26.22
C CYS A 469 -16.16 9.13 27.44
N LEU A 470 -15.02 9.07 28.15
CA LEU A 470 -14.88 8.26 29.35
C LEU A 470 -15.75 8.80 30.49
N CYS A 471 -15.77 10.13 30.68
CA CYS A 471 -16.58 10.80 31.70
C CYS A 471 -18.08 10.64 31.41
N GLU A 472 -18.53 10.89 30.18
CA GLU A 472 -19.93 10.71 29.78
C GLU A 472 -20.41 9.27 29.97
N TYR A 473 -19.58 8.28 29.63
CA TYR A 473 -19.86 6.87 29.91
C TYR A 473 -20.01 6.58 31.42
N LEU A 474 -19.13 7.14 32.26
CA LEU A 474 -19.21 6.96 33.72
C LEU A 474 -20.44 7.63 34.34
N LEU A 475 -20.85 8.80 33.84
CA LEU A 475 -22.00 9.55 34.35
C LEU A 475 -23.35 8.91 33.98
N SER A 476 -23.41 8.28 32.82
CA SER A 476 -24.64 7.69 32.26
C SER A 476 -24.86 6.22 32.65
N THR A 477 -23.79 5.48 32.97
CA THR A 477 -23.90 4.08 33.41
C THR A 477 -23.96 4.01 34.95
N ALA A 478 -25.11 3.56 35.47
CA ALA A 478 -25.25 3.30 36.89
C ALA A 478 -24.26 2.19 37.33
N PRO A 479 -23.69 2.25 38.56
CA PRO A 479 -22.64 1.35 39.04
C PRO A 479 -23.01 -0.15 39.14
N ALA A 480 -24.17 -0.56 38.64
CA ALA A 480 -24.72 -1.90 38.79
C ALA A 480 -24.18 -2.92 37.76
N GLU A 481 -23.71 -2.50 36.58
CA GLU A 481 -23.27 -3.42 35.52
C GLU A 481 -21.75 -3.40 35.36
N LYS A 482 -21.08 -4.38 35.99
CA LYS A 482 -19.63 -4.70 35.88
C LYS A 482 -18.67 -3.71 36.59
N LEU A 483 -18.65 -3.81 37.93
CA LEU A 483 -17.68 -3.16 38.85
C LEU A 483 -16.20 -3.16 38.40
N THR A 484 -15.77 -4.15 37.60
CA THR A 484 -14.38 -4.30 37.15
C THR A 484 -13.96 -3.25 36.11
N LYS A 485 -14.77 -2.95 35.09
CA LYS A 485 -14.43 -1.92 34.08
C LYS A 485 -14.59 -0.51 34.61
N HIS A 486 -15.61 -0.26 35.42
CA HIS A 486 -15.80 1.03 36.10
C HIS A 486 -14.59 1.34 37.01
N GLY A 487 -14.09 0.35 37.76
CA GLY A 487 -12.87 0.49 38.55
C GLY A 487 -11.61 0.76 37.72
N GLN A 488 -11.45 0.10 36.56
CA GLN A 488 -10.34 0.35 35.63
C GLN A 488 -10.38 1.76 35.04
N LEU A 489 -11.56 2.25 34.67
CA LEU A 489 -11.79 3.62 34.18
C LEU A 489 -11.41 4.66 35.24
N LEU A 490 -11.89 4.49 36.47
CA LEU A 490 -11.55 5.40 37.57
C LEU A 490 -10.05 5.38 37.90
N ALA A 491 -9.41 4.21 37.86
CA ALA A 491 -7.96 4.11 38.04
C ALA A 491 -7.20 4.82 36.91
N HIS A 492 -7.67 4.69 35.66
CA HIS A 492 -7.10 5.38 34.51
C HIS A 492 -7.24 6.90 34.62
N LEU A 493 -8.45 7.41 34.88
CA LEU A 493 -8.70 8.85 35.04
C LEU A 493 -7.88 9.44 36.21
N ARG A 494 -7.75 8.73 37.33
CA ARG A 494 -6.85 9.14 38.42
C ARG A 494 -5.39 9.24 37.97
N THR A 495 -4.94 8.36 37.06
CA THR A 495 -3.59 8.42 36.51
C THR A 495 -3.43 9.61 35.56
N VAL A 496 -4.46 9.91 34.75
CA VAL A 496 -4.49 11.05 33.83
C VAL A 496 -4.46 12.39 34.59
N VAL A 497 -5.28 12.53 35.64
CA VAL A 497 -5.31 13.73 36.51
C VAL A 497 -3.97 13.97 37.22
N ASN A 498 -3.30 12.91 37.65
CA ASN A 498 -1.98 12.99 38.29
C ASN A 498 -0.82 12.95 37.28
N GLY A 499 -1.11 13.02 35.98
CA GLY A 499 -0.15 12.96 34.90
C GLY A 499 0.58 14.30 34.65
N ASN A 500 1.54 14.28 33.73
CA ASN A 500 2.35 15.45 33.38
C ASN A 500 1.70 16.38 32.33
N ASP A 501 0.52 16.05 31.80
CA ASP A 501 -0.19 16.87 30.81
C ASP A 501 -1.29 17.69 31.49
N PRO A 502 -1.05 18.99 31.76
CA PRO A 502 -1.98 19.83 32.51
C PRO A 502 -3.29 20.07 31.75
N GLN A 503 -3.29 20.01 30.40
CA GLN A 503 -4.48 20.28 29.61
C GLN A 503 -5.50 19.15 29.71
N ILE A 504 -5.03 17.90 29.59
CA ILE A 504 -5.88 16.71 29.76
C ILE A 504 -6.34 16.59 31.22
N ALA A 505 -5.49 16.94 32.19
CA ALA A 505 -5.88 16.98 33.59
C ALA A 505 -6.99 18.01 33.87
N CYS A 506 -6.93 19.20 33.25
CA CYS A 506 -7.99 20.20 33.32
C CYS A 506 -9.30 19.70 32.72
N GLU A 507 -9.27 19.05 31.54
CA GLU A 507 -10.48 18.48 30.91
C GLU A 507 -11.16 17.42 31.79
N VAL A 508 -10.38 16.60 32.51
CA VAL A 508 -10.95 15.62 33.47
C VAL A 508 -11.60 16.33 34.67
N LEU A 509 -11.03 17.44 35.14
CA LEU A 509 -11.51 18.16 36.33
C LEU A 509 -12.71 19.07 36.05
N GLU A 510 -12.90 19.49 34.79
CA GLU A 510 -14.05 20.29 34.36
C GLU A 510 -15.35 19.47 34.23
N TYR A 511 -15.24 18.16 33.96
CA TYR A 511 -16.34 17.20 33.97
C TYR A 511 -16.55 16.59 35.36
#